data_AF-A0A0V0QSV4-F1
#
_entry.id   AF-A0A0V0QSV4-F1
#
_cell.length_a   1.000
_cell.length_b   1.000
_cell.length_c   1.000
_cell.angle_alpha   90.00
_cell.angle_beta   90.00
_cell.angle_gamma   90.00
#
_symmetry.space_group_name_H-M   'P 1'
#
loop_
_entity.id
_entity.type
_entity.pdbx_description
1 polymer ?
#
loop_
_entity_poly.entity_id
_entity_poly.type
_entity_poly.pdbx_seq_one_letter_code
_entity_poly.pdbx_strand_id
1 'polypeptide(L)'
;MPPKEKNSKLQNDQISVYMQETDPMNPYGPNYEELPQSTKIYYKFNKVKKYVHFSKHDEELILNANYKFMYHIFGSLALGIFLSYSTKQFLWRPFAPKLHEYIADYKGIYYGLITSSLMTYAYFSQTEGYINDVCYPLLLQYTQQAVDNGFEDYKISDYRQVDMEQIIKSKRQQTQN
;
A
#
# COMPACT_ATOMS: atom_id res chain seq x y z
N MET A 1 23.89 -51.94 21.26
CA MET A 1 23.57 -50.52 20.97
C MET A 1 24.87 -49.75 20.89
N PRO A 2 25.14 -49.13 19.73
CA PRO A 2 25.53 -47.73 19.68
C PRO A 2 24.45 -46.92 18.92
N PRO A 3 24.32 -45.61 19.17
CA PRO A 3 23.13 -44.84 18.80
C PRO A 3 23.11 -44.49 17.31
N LYS A 4 21.96 -44.75 16.66
CA LYS A 4 21.57 -44.15 15.39
C LYS A 4 21.12 -42.71 15.62
N GLU A 5 22.02 -41.83 16.03
CA GLU A 5 21.76 -40.38 16.10
C GLU A 5 22.57 -39.68 15.03
N LYS A 6 22.05 -39.66 13.79
CA LYS A 6 22.50 -38.69 12.79
C LYS A 6 21.53 -38.44 11.62
N ASN A 7 20.33 -39.02 11.64
CA ASN A 7 19.35 -38.86 10.55
C ASN A 7 18.06 -38.12 10.96
N SER A 8 17.97 -37.57 12.18
CA SER A 8 16.77 -36.82 12.61
C SER A 8 16.83 -35.32 12.29
N LYS A 9 18.00 -34.79 11.88
CA LYS A 9 18.17 -33.36 11.57
C LYS A 9 17.88 -32.98 10.11
N LEU A 10 17.54 -33.93 9.25
CA LEU A 10 17.26 -33.68 7.82
C LEU A 10 15.77 -33.84 7.44
N GLN A 11 14.89 -34.09 8.41
CA GLN A 11 13.48 -34.41 8.16
C GLN A 11 12.49 -33.39 8.72
N ASN A 12 12.97 -32.28 9.29
CA ASN A 12 12.12 -31.30 9.96
C ASN A 12 12.38 -29.84 9.51
N ASP A 13 13.13 -29.63 8.42
CA ASP A 13 13.01 -28.40 7.64
C ASP A 13 11.77 -28.56 6.75
N GLN A 14 10.64 -28.25 7.39
CA GLN A 14 9.33 -27.94 6.84
C GLN A 14 9.33 -27.75 5.32
N ILE A 15 8.64 -28.66 4.61
CA ILE A 15 8.16 -28.42 3.25
C ILE A 15 7.47 -27.06 3.29
N SER A 16 8.07 -26.02 2.71
CA SER A 16 7.38 -24.75 2.61
C SER A 16 6.23 -24.98 1.64
N VAL A 17 4.99 -24.98 2.16
CA VAL A 17 3.75 -25.04 1.36
C VAL A 17 3.64 -23.83 0.40
N TYR A 18 4.57 -22.88 0.55
CA TYR A 18 4.64 -21.63 -0.17
C TYR A 18 5.93 -21.55 -1.00
N MET A 19 5.82 -20.95 -2.18
CA MET A 19 6.95 -20.55 -3.02
C MET A 19 7.73 -19.42 -2.34
N GLN A 20 9.07 -19.45 -2.42
CA GLN A 20 9.92 -18.39 -1.86
C GLN A 20 9.82 -17.10 -2.69
N GLU A 21 10.10 -15.95 -2.07
CA GLU A 21 10.03 -14.65 -2.77
C GLU A 21 10.98 -14.54 -3.96
N THR A 22 12.15 -15.18 -3.85
CA THR A 22 13.22 -15.20 -4.86
C THR A 22 13.04 -16.29 -5.92
N ASP A 23 11.96 -17.07 -5.83
CA ASP A 23 11.70 -18.15 -6.78
C ASP A 23 11.52 -17.59 -8.20
N PRO A 24 12.20 -18.14 -9.22
CA PRO A 24 12.00 -17.72 -10.61
C PRO A 24 10.56 -17.90 -11.12
N MET A 25 9.76 -18.77 -10.49
CA MET A 25 8.34 -18.96 -10.78
C MET A 25 7.44 -17.95 -10.07
N ASN A 26 7.98 -17.10 -9.19
CA ASN A 26 7.21 -16.01 -8.61
C ASN A 26 6.70 -15.11 -9.75
N PRO A 27 5.39 -14.84 -9.83
CA PRO A 27 4.84 -14.04 -10.93
C PRO A 27 5.37 -12.60 -10.99
N TYR A 28 6.09 -12.15 -9.97
CA TYR A 28 6.74 -10.83 -9.90
C TYR A 28 8.27 -10.88 -10.07
N GLY A 29 8.81 -12.07 -10.33
CA GLY A 29 10.23 -12.31 -10.58
C GLY A 29 11.12 -12.22 -9.33
N PRO A 30 12.43 -12.46 -9.50
CA PRO A 30 13.37 -12.54 -8.37
C PRO A 30 13.54 -11.22 -7.60
N ASN A 31 13.25 -10.08 -8.23
CA ASN A 31 13.33 -8.76 -7.58
C ASN A 31 12.14 -8.48 -6.65
N TYR A 32 11.17 -9.40 -6.54
CA TYR A 32 10.04 -9.26 -5.65
C TYR A 32 10.47 -9.11 -4.19
N GLU A 33 11.56 -9.77 -3.78
CA GLU A 33 12.13 -9.66 -2.43
C GLU A 33 12.48 -8.20 -2.05
N GLU A 34 12.93 -7.40 -3.01
CA GLU A 34 13.37 -6.01 -2.76
C GLU A 34 12.19 -5.05 -2.53
N LEU A 35 10.97 -5.47 -2.83
CA LEU A 35 9.81 -4.60 -2.72
C LEU A 35 9.40 -4.37 -1.25
N PRO A 36 8.87 -3.18 -0.92
CA PRO A 36 8.25 -2.94 0.37
C PRO A 36 7.11 -3.93 0.66
N GLN A 37 6.95 -4.31 1.93
CA GLN A 37 5.91 -5.26 2.36
C GLN A 37 4.50 -4.82 1.92
N SER A 38 4.18 -3.53 1.97
CA SER A 38 2.89 -3.01 1.53
C SER A 38 2.64 -3.27 0.04
N THR A 39 3.66 -3.08 -0.80
CA THR A 39 3.61 -3.39 -2.23
C THR A 39 3.42 -4.89 -2.48
N LYS A 40 4.13 -5.72 -1.72
CA LYS A 40 4.00 -7.18 -1.75
C LYS A 40 2.57 -7.64 -1.43
N ILE A 41 1.98 -7.10 -0.36
CA ILE A 41 0.59 -7.36 0.04
C ILE A 41 -0.37 -6.96 -1.08
N TYR A 42 -0.22 -5.76 -1.64
CA TYR A 42 -1.06 -5.28 -2.73
C TYR A 42 -1.00 -6.20 -3.96
N TYR A 43 0.20 -6.62 -4.34
CA TYR A 43 0.40 -7.52 -5.48
C TYR A 43 -0.20 -8.90 -5.24
N LYS A 44 0.05 -9.49 -4.07
CA LYS A 44 -0.54 -10.78 -3.70
C LYS A 44 -2.06 -10.72 -3.65
N PHE A 45 -2.64 -9.69 -3.06
CA PHE A 45 -4.09 -9.50 -3.05
C PHE A 45 -4.68 -9.43 -4.47
N ASN A 46 -4.02 -8.73 -5.39
CA ASN A 46 -4.45 -8.65 -6.79
C ASN A 46 -4.37 -9.97 -7.57
N LYS A 47 -3.55 -10.92 -7.11
CA LYS A 47 -3.55 -12.29 -7.64
C LYS A 47 -4.64 -13.12 -6.99
N VAL A 48 -4.69 -13.14 -5.66
CA VAL A 48 -5.68 -13.87 -4.86
C VAL A 48 -7.11 -13.59 -5.32
N LYS A 49 -7.45 -12.32 -5.55
CA LYS A 49 -8.81 -11.91 -5.99
C LYS A 49 -9.29 -12.54 -7.30
N LYS A 50 -8.39 -13.13 -8.11
CA LYS A 50 -8.75 -13.83 -9.34
C LYS A 50 -9.21 -15.27 -9.11
N TYR A 51 -8.91 -15.82 -7.95
CA TYR A 51 -9.18 -17.20 -7.56
C TYR A 51 -10.30 -17.32 -6.53
N VAL A 52 -10.89 -16.20 -6.08
CA VAL A 52 -11.93 -16.19 -5.05
C VAL A 52 -13.12 -15.37 -5.49
N HIS A 53 -14.30 -15.76 -5.01
CA HIS A 53 -15.49 -14.93 -5.06
C HIS A 53 -15.65 -14.24 -3.71
N PHE A 54 -15.64 -12.91 -3.73
CA PHE A 54 -15.81 -12.13 -2.52
C PHE A 54 -17.25 -12.20 -2.03
N SER A 55 -17.42 -12.04 -0.72
CA SER A 55 -18.76 -11.79 -0.17
C SER A 55 -19.24 -10.43 -0.67
N LYS A 56 -20.57 -10.26 -0.78
CA LYS A 56 -21.14 -8.96 -1.19
C LYS A 56 -20.65 -7.80 -0.31
N HIS A 57 -20.46 -8.05 0.98
CA HIS A 57 -19.95 -7.06 1.91
C HIS A 57 -18.50 -6.63 1.57
N ASP A 58 -17.64 -7.58 1.26
CA ASP A 58 -16.23 -7.32 0.93
C ASP A 58 -16.08 -6.66 -0.45
N GLU A 59 -16.96 -7.01 -1.40
CA GLU A 59 -17.06 -6.31 -2.68
C GLU A 59 -17.40 -4.84 -2.48
N GLU A 60 -18.42 -4.54 -1.67
CA GLU A 60 -18.82 -3.18 -1.33
C GLU A 60 -17.68 -2.41 -0.63
N LEU A 61 -16.92 -3.06 0.24
CA LEU A 61 -15.76 -2.49 0.91
C LEU A 61 -14.66 -2.08 -0.10
N ILE A 62 -14.32 -2.96 -1.04
CA ILE A 62 -13.37 -2.66 -2.13
C ILE A 62 -13.87 -1.48 -2.98
N LEU A 63 -15.15 -1.50 -3.34
CA LEU A 63 -15.77 -0.52 -4.21
C LEU A 63 -15.80 0.87 -3.55
N ASN A 64 -16.18 0.93 -2.27
CA ASN A 64 -16.15 2.14 -1.46
C ASN A 64 -14.73 2.70 -1.33
N ALA A 65 -13.73 1.84 -1.14
CA ALA A 65 -12.35 2.29 -1.05
C ALA A 65 -11.84 2.86 -2.39
N ASN A 66 -12.24 2.28 -3.53
CA ASN A 66 -11.95 2.83 -4.86
C ASN A 66 -12.61 4.19 -5.08
N TYR A 67 -13.88 4.36 -4.68
CA TYR A 67 -14.53 5.67 -4.76
C TYR A 67 -13.86 6.70 -3.85
N LYS A 68 -13.49 6.31 -2.63
CA LYS A 68 -12.74 7.17 -1.71
C LYS A 68 -11.41 7.59 -2.31
N PHE A 69 -10.67 6.67 -2.92
CA PHE A 69 -9.42 6.97 -3.62
C PHE A 69 -9.64 8.01 -4.72
N MET A 70 -10.60 7.78 -5.62
CA MET A 70 -10.93 8.71 -6.71
C MET A 70 -11.34 10.09 -6.19
N TYR A 71 -12.19 10.13 -5.17
CA TYR A 71 -12.63 11.38 -4.54
C TYR A 71 -11.44 12.17 -3.97
N HIS A 72 -10.51 11.52 -3.27
CA HIS A 72 -9.35 12.19 -2.71
C HIS A 72 -8.36 12.66 -3.78
N ILE A 73 -8.14 11.88 -4.84
CA ILE A 73 -7.27 12.29 -5.95
C ILE A 73 -7.85 13.53 -6.65
N PHE A 74 -9.11 13.49 -7.08
CA PHE A 74 -9.73 14.65 -7.74
C PHE A 74 -9.92 15.84 -6.79
N GLY A 75 -10.25 15.57 -5.53
CA GLY A 75 -10.34 16.60 -4.49
C GLY A 75 -9.00 17.30 -4.26
N SER A 76 -7.90 16.54 -4.18
CA SER A 76 -6.55 17.10 -4.03
C SER A 76 -6.10 17.90 -5.25
N LEU A 77 -6.48 17.48 -6.46
CA LEU A 77 -6.25 18.22 -7.70
C LEU A 77 -6.99 19.57 -7.68
N ALA A 78 -8.29 19.56 -7.38
CA ALA A 78 -9.09 20.77 -7.30
C ALA A 78 -8.56 21.72 -6.21
N LEU A 79 -8.23 21.18 -5.03
CA LEU A 79 -7.63 21.92 -3.93
C LEU A 79 -6.26 22.48 -4.30
N GLY A 80 -5.42 21.75 -5.03
CA GLY A 80 -4.12 22.21 -5.49
C GLY A 80 -4.21 23.35 -6.48
N ILE A 81 -5.14 23.29 -7.43
CA ILE A 81 -5.42 24.40 -8.35
C ILE A 81 -5.90 25.64 -7.56
N PHE A 82 -6.83 25.45 -6.63
CA PHE A 82 -7.35 26.54 -5.80
C PHE A 82 -6.28 27.17 -4.92
N LEU A 83 -5.48 26.36 -4.22
CA LEU A 83 -4.42 26.82 -3.32
C LEU A 83 -3.31 27.53 -4.09
N SER A 84 -2.87 26.98 -5.22
CA SER A 84 -1.83 27.58 -6.04
C SER A 84 -2.25 28.94 -6.61
N TYR A 85 -3.50 29.08 -7.06
CA TYR A 85 -4.04 30.37 -7.48
C TYR A 85 -4.11 31.37 -6.31
N SER A 86 -4.67 30.94 -5.19
CA SER A 86 -4.87 31.78 -4.00
C SER A 86 -3.54 32.26 -3.41
N THR A 87 -2.55 31.38 -3.28
CA THR A 87 -1.21 31.73 -2.80
C THR A 87 -0.50 32.70 -3.74
N LYS A 88 -0.60 32.52 -5.06
CA LYS A 88 -0.04 33.49 -6.01
C LYS A 88 -0.64 34.89 -5.87
N GLN A 89 -1.96 34.96 -5.74
CA GLN A 89 -2.69 36.22 -5.75
C GLN A 89 -2.66 36.96 -4.41
N PHE A 90 -2.78 36.23 -3.29
CA PHE A 90 -2.98 36.82 -1.96
C PHE A 90 -1.74 36.74 -1.07
N LEU A 91 -0.80 35.83 -1.34
CA LEU A 91 0.45 35.72 -0.57
C LEU A 91 1.63 36.34 -1.35
N TRP A 92 1.96 35.81 -2.52
CA TRP A 92 3.17 36.25 -3.22
C TRP A 92 3.09 37.69 -3.73
N ARG A 93 1.93 38.09 -4.27
CA ARG A 93 1.74 39.44 -4.81
C ARG A 93 1.99 40.56 -3.79
N PRO A 94 1.41 40.55 -2.57
CA PRO A 94 1.66 41.60 -1.58
C PRO A 94 2.97 41.42 -0.80
N PHE A 95 3.39 40.20 -0.46
CA PHE A 95 4.53 39.99 0.43
C PHE A 95 5.87 39.86 -0.30
N ALA A 96 5.88 39.44 -1.56
CA ALA A 96 7.10 39.23 -2.34
C ALA A 96 6.87 39.52 -3.84
N PRO A 97 6.67 40.78 -4.25
CA PRO A 97 6.29 41.13 -5.62
C PRO A 97 7.30 40.66 -6.68
N LYS A 98 8.61 40.72 -6.39
CA LYS A 98 9.65 40.17 -7.29
C LYS A 98 9.54 38.66 -7.49
N LEU A 99 9.16 37.93 -6.44
CA LEU A 99 8.90 36.49 -6.54
C LEU A 99 7.61 36.22 -7.31
N HIS A 100 6.59 37.07 -7.15
CA HIS A 100 5.36 36.99 -7.93
C HIS A 100 5.61 37.17 -9.44
N GLU A 101 6.45 38.14 -9.83
CA GLU A 101 6.89 38.34 -11.22
C GLU A 101 7.62 37.09 -11.76
N TYR A 102 8.59 36.57 -10.99
CA TYR A 102 9.29 35.34 -11.36
C TYR A 102 8.34 34.14 -11.52
N ILE A 103 7.38 33.98 -10.61
CA ILE A 103 6.33 32.94 -10.70
C ILE A 103 5.42 33.17 -11.91
N ALA A 104 5.21 34.41 -12.36
CA ALA A 104 4.42 34.70 -13.54
C ALA A 104 5.10 34.18 -14.81
N ASP A 105 6.42 34.31 -14.90
CA ASP A 105 7.23 33.79 -16.02
C ASP A 105 7.27 32.25 -16.02
N TYR A 106 7.33 31.62 -14.85
CA TYR A 106 7.37 30.16 -14.68
C TYR A 106 6.07 29.56 -14.15
N LYS A 107 4.92 30.09 -14.60
CA LYS A 107 3.60 29.69 -14.08
C LYS A 107 3.37 28.17 -14.10
N GLY A 108 3.77 27.49 -15.18
CA GLY A 108 3.58 26.04 -15.32
C GLY A 108 4.33 25.23 -14.25
N ILE A 109 5.56 25.62 -13.93
CA ILE A 109 6.38 24.96 -12.90
C ILE A 109 5.76 25.20 -11.53
N TYR A 110 5.37 26.43 -11.21
CA TYR A 110 4.76 26.77 -9.92
C TYR A 110 3.44 26.02 -9.68
N TYR A 111 2.50 26.13 -10.61
CA TYR A 111 1.21 25.45 -10.53
C TYR A 111 1.38 23.92 -10.54
N GLY A 112 2.30 23.44 -11.38
CA GLY A 112 2.65 22.03 -11.48
C GLY A 112 3.15 21.48 -10.15
N LEU A 113 4.14 22.12 -9.52
CA LEU A 113 4.74 21.66 -8.27
C LEU A 113 3.73 21.57 -7.12
N ILE A 114 2.87 22.58 -6.95
CA ILE A 114 1.89 22.58 -5.86
C ILE A 114 0.87 21.47 -6.08
N THR A 115 0.30 21.40 -7.28
CA THR A 115 -0.71 20.40 -7.62
C THR A 115 -0.13 18.99 -7.56
N SER A 116 1.06 18.77 -8.12
CA SER A 116 1.71 17.45 -8.09
C SER A 116 2.04 17.02 -6.66
N SER A 117 2.46 17.94 -5.79
CA SER A 117 2.77 17.62 -4.39
C SER A 117 1.51 17.15 -3.64
N LEU A 118 0.38 17.85 -3.83
CA LEU A 118 -0.88 17.49 -3.19
C LEU A 118 -1.45 16.18 -3.73
N MET A 119 -1.40 15.98 -5.05
CA MET A 119 -1.81 14.71 -5.66
C MET A 119 -0.92 13.54 -5.21
N THR A 120 0.39 13.77 -5.11
CA THR A 120 1.34 12.76 -4.63
C THR A 120 1.05 12.38 -3.18
N TYR A 121 0.81 13.37 -2.32
CA TYR A 121 0.42 13.13 -0.93
C TYR A 121 -0.90 12.36 -0.83
N ALA A 122 -1.92 12.75 -1.60
CA ALA A 122 -3.20 12.06 -1.65
C ALA A 122 -3.02 10.61 -2.14
N TYR A 123 -2.23 10.40 -3.18
CA TYR A 123 -1.91 9.07 -3.71
C TYR A 123 -1.30 8.17 -2.62
N PHE A 124 -0.20 8.59 -1.99
CA PHE A 124 0.47 7.76 -0.99
C PHE A 124 -0.42 7.48 0.23
N SER A 125 -1.10 8.49 0.76
CA SER A 125 -1.98 8.32 1.92
C SER A 125 -3.16 7.39 1.65
N GLN A 126 -3.78 7.48 0.47
CA GLN A 126 -4.89 6.58 0.13
C GLN A 126 -4.42 5.18 -0.25
N THR A 127 -3.27 5.04 -0.90
CA THR A 127 -2.68 3.73 -1.20
C THR A 127 -2.33 2.98 0.07
N GLU A 128 -1.71 3.64 1.06
CA GLU A 128 -1.39 3.03 2.34
C GLU A 128 -2.67 2.59 3.09
N GLY A 129 -3.69 3.45 3.14
CA GLY A 129 -4.99 3.10 3.72
C GLY A 129 -5.65 1.92 3.01
N TYR A 130 -5.64 1.89 1.67
CA TYR A 130 -6.21 0.78 0.91
C TYR A 130 -5.49 -0.55 1.20
N ILE A 131 -4.16 -0.52 1.29
CA ILE A 131 -3.39 -1.74 1.57
C ILE A 131 -3.71 -2.28 2.95
N ASN A 132 -3.72 -1.41 3.96
CA ASN A 132 -3.89 -1.81 5.36
C ASN A 132 -5.34 -2.16 5.71
N ASP A 133 -6.31 -1.40 5.18
CA ASP A 133 -7.72 -1.53 5.56
C ASP A 133 -8.49 -2.49 4.63
N VAL A 134 -7.99 -2.75 3.41
CA VAL A 134 -8.66 -3.58 2.40
C VAL A 134 -7.81 -4.79 2.01
N CYS A 135 -6.62 -4.56 1.44
CA CYS A 135 -5.84 -5.66 0.87
C CYS A 135 -5.42 -6.67 1.93
N TYR A 136 -4.84 -6.20 3.04
CA TYR A 136 -4.29 -7.08 4.06
C TYR A 136 -5.35 -7.94 4.76
N PRO A 137 -6.48 -7.40 5.27
CA PRO A 137 -7.51 -8.21 5.91
C PRO A 137 -8.14 -9.23 4.96
N LEU A 138 -8.45 -8.80 3.72
CA LEU A 138 -9.05 -9.70 2.73
C LEU A 138 -8.06 -10.75 2.24
N LEU A 139 -6.77 -10.42 2.14
CA LEU A 139 -5.74 -11.40 1.86
C LEU A 139 -5.73 -12.50 2.94
N LEU A 140 -5.73 -12.14 4.22
CA LEU A 140 -5.75 -13.12 5.32
C LEU A 140 -7.00 -14.01 5.28
N GLN A 141 -8.15 -13.42 4.94
CA GLN A 141 -9.42 -14.15 4.87
C GLN A 141 -9.51 -15.12 3.69
N TYR A 142 -9.01 -14.71 2.51
CA TYR A 142 -9.28 -15.40 1.25
C TYR A 142 -8.10 -16.21 0.68
N THR A 143 -6.89 -16.10 1.25
CA THR A 143 -5.72 -16.81 0.70
C THR A 143 -5.92 -18.33 0.69
N GLN A 144 -6.47 -18.93 1.75
CA GLN A 144 -6.67 -20.38 1.77
C GLN A 144 -7.66 -20.84 0.68
N GLN A 145 -8.79 -20.14 0.54
CA GLN A 145 -9.75 -20.43 -0.53
C GLN A 145 -9.12 -20.28 -1.91
N ALA A 146 -8.24 -19.29 -2.09
CA ALA A 146 -7.51 -19.10 -3.34
C ALA A 146 -6.62 -20.30 -3.65
N VAL A 147 -5.88 -20.79 -2.64
CA VAL A 147 -5.02 -21.98 -2.75
C VAL A 147 -5.85 -23.20 -3.16
N ASP A 148 -7.00 -23.41 -2.51
CA ASP A 148 -7.91 -24.51 -2.83
C ASP A 148 -8.43 -24.43 -4.28
N ASN A 149 -8.49 -23.21 -4.84
CA ASN A 149 -8.87 -22.92 -6.23
C ASN A 149 -7.68 -22.86 -7.21
N GLY A 150 -6.48 -23.29 -6.80
CA GLY A 150 -5.31 -23.40 -7.67
C GLY A 150 -4.40 -22.16 -7.69
N PHE A 151 -4.50 -21.26 -6.71
CA PHE A 151 -3.50 -20.23 -6.49
C PHE A 151 -2.22 -20.83 -5.91
N GLU A 152 -1.10 -20.66 -6.60
CA GLU A 152 0.22 -21.01 -6.07
C GLU A 152 0.67 -19.93 -5.10
N ASP A 153 0.56 -20.24 -3.80
CA ASP A 153 0.86 -19.26 -2.77
C ASP A 153 2.38 -19.05 -2.62
N TYR A 154 2.76 -17.80 -2.35
CA TYR A 154 4.13 -17.38 -2.18
C TYR A 154 4.29 -16.48 -0.95
N LYS A 155 5.49 -16.55 -0.36
CA LYS A 155 5.81 -15.86 0.88
C LYS A 155 5.75 -14.34 0.69
N ILE A 156 5.33 -13.65 1.74
CA ILE A 156 5.61 -12.23 1.94
C ILE A 156 6.57 -12.17 3.14
N SER A 157 7.79 -11.71 2.95
CA SER A 157 8.76 -11.54 4.03
C SER A 157 8.37 -10.36 4.90
N ASP A 158 8.45 -10.58 6.21
CA ASP A 158 8.25 -9.57 7.24
C ASP A 158 9.50 -8.67 7.35
N TYR A 159 9.87 -7.97 6.28
CA TYR A 159 10.89 -6.93 6.39
C TYR A 159 10.23 -5.60 6.80
N ARG A 160 10.35 -5.31 8.11
CA ARG A 160 9.65 -4.30 8.93
C ARG A 160 8.24 -4.69 9.35
N GLN A 161 8.15 -5.55 10.36
CA GLN A 161 7.02 -5.51 11.28
C GLN A 161 6.94 -4.09 11.85
N VAL A 162 6.06 -3.27 11.30
CA VAL A 162 5.42 -2.23 12.09
C VAL A 162 4.76 -2.99 13.22
N ASP A 163 5.27 -2.83 14.45
CA ASP A 163 4.79 -3.55 15.62
C ASP A 163 3.31 -3.20 15.84
N MET A 164 2.43 -4.03 15.29
CA MET A 164 0.99 -3.79 15.28
C MET A 164 0.42 -3.83 16.70
N GLU A 165 1.08 -4.51 17.64
CA GLU A 165 0.72 -4.40 19.04
C GLU A 165 0.92 -2.98 19.55
N GLN A 166 2.01 -2.30 19.15
CA GLN A 166 2.23 -0.89 19.51
C GLN A 166 1.17 0.03 18.88
N ILE A 167 0.75 -0.21 17.64
CA ILE A 167 -0.29 0.60 16.99
C ILE A 167 -1.67 0.38 17.61
N ILE A 168 -2.02 -0.87 17.93
CA ILE A 168 -3.29 -1.19 18.59
C ILE A 168 -3.31 -0.64 20.03
N LYS A 169 -2.17 -0.73 20.75
CA LYS A 169 -2.03 -0.14 22.10
C LYS A 169 -2.16 1.39 22.06
N SER A 170 -1.54 2.07 21.09
CA SER A 170 -1.60 3.54 21.00
C SER A 170 -2.98 4.06 20.60
N LYS A 171 -3.68 3.41 19.66
CA LYS A 171 -5.07 3.77 19.31
C LYS A 171 -6.04 3.56 20.47
N ARG A 172 -5.88 2.49 21.27
CA ARG A 172 -6.70 2.25 22.46
C ARG A 172 -6.48 3.30 23.54
N GLN A 173 -5.24 3.77 23.73
CA GLN A 173 -4.91 4.83 24.69
C GLN A 173 -5.44 6.21 24.27
N GLN A 174 -5.51 6.51 22.97
CA GLN A 174 -6.09 7.76 22.46
C GLN A 174 -7.62 7.81 22.53
N THR A 175 -8.30 6.67 22.67
CA THR A 175 -9.77 6.63 22.75
C THR A 175 -10.28 6.74 24.21
N GLN A 176 -9.37 6.78 25.18
CA GLN A 176 -9.69 6.80 26.62
C GLN A 176 -9.35 8.13 27.32
N ASN A 177 -8.85 9.13 26.58
CA ASN A 177 -8.65 10.52 27.04
C ASN A 177 -9.55 11.46 26.23
#